data_AF-A0A351U5X2-F1
#
_entry.id   AF-A0A351U5X2-F1
#
_cell.length_a   1.000
_cell.length_b   1.000
_cell.length_c   1.000
_cell.angle_alpha   90.00
_cell.angle_beta   90.00
_cell.angle_gamma   90.00
#
_symmetry.space_group_name_H-M   'P 1'
#
loop_
_entity.id
_entity.type
_entity.pdbx_description
1 polymer ?
#
loop_
_entity_poly.entity_id
_entity_poly.type
_entity_poly.pdbx_seq_one_letter_code
_entity_poly.pdbx_strand_id
1 'polypeptide(L)' 'MTQRNGTPAQLRQKAKDLLAQADRLEEQQMIKVGRLVMKHYEGAFKGFDTEKFRKEIEEVLS' A
#
# COMPACT_ATOMS: atom_id res chain seq x y z
N MET A 1 4.00 2.04 -37.83
CA MET A 1 4.05 3.01 -36.71
C MET A 1 3.03 2.57 -35.67
N THR A 2 3.50 2.21 -34.49
CA THR A 2 2.71 1.60 -33.41
C THR A 2 1.63 2.59 -32.94
N GLN A 3 0.35 2.30 -33.18
CA GLN A 3 -0.76 3.08 -32.62
C GLN A 3 -0.77 2.88 -31.10
N ARG A 4 0.05 3.68 -30.40
CA ARG A 4 0.08 3.73 -28.95
C ARG A 4 -1.04 4.65 -28.47
N ASN A 5 -2.07 3.97 -27.95
CA ASN A 5 -2.95 4.45 -26.89
C ASN A 5 -4.01 5.49 -27.30
N GLY A 6 -5.16 5.40 -26.62
CA GLY A 6 -6.40 6.07 -26.94
C GLY A 6 -6.35 7.59 -27.04
N THR A 7 -7.49 8.20 -27.39
CA THR A 7 -7.62 9.66 -27.54
C THR A 7 -7.16 10.39 -26.27
N PRO A 8 -6.78 11.69 -26.34
CA PRO A 8 -6.40 12.46 -25.16
C PRO A 8 -7.44 12.43 -24.03
N ALA A 9 -8.72 12.27 -24.35
CA ALA A 9 -9.79 12.05 -23.36
C ALA A 9 -9.66 10.69 -22.65
N GLN A 10 -9.43 9.61 -23.40
CA GLN A 10 -9.25 8.25 -22.86
C GLN A 10 -7.99 8.14 -22.00
N LEU A 11 -6.90 8.80 -22.39
CA LEU A 11 -5.67 8.85 -21.59
C LEU A 11 -5.89 9.58 -20.25
N ARG A 12 -6.62 10.70 -20.26
CA ARG A 12 -6.96 11.43 -19.03
C ARG A 12 -7.86 10.62 -18.10
N GLN A 13 -8.84 9.91 -18.66
CA GLN A 13 -9.70 9.04 -17.85
C GLN A 13 -8.89 7.90 -17.23
N LYS A 14 -8.05 7.23 -18.04
CA LYS A 14 -7.17 6.16 -17.54
C LYS A 14 -6.22 6.66 -16.44
N ALA A 15 -5.68 7.87 -16.57
CA ALA A 15 -4.84 8.46 -15.53
C ALA A 15 -5.63 8.70 -14.22
N LYS A 16 -6.86 9.21 -14.30
CA LYS A 16 -7.74 9.35 -13.12
C LYS A 16 -8.02 8.00 -12.45
N ASP A 17 -8.32 6.99 -13.25
CA ASP A 17 -8.62 5.65 -12.73
C ASP A 17 -7.40 5.02 -12.05
N LEU A 18 -6.19 5.24 -12.60
CA LEU A 18 -4.94 4.79 -12.01
C LEU A 18 -4.63 5.52 -10.70
N LEU A 19 -4.86 6.83 -10.63
CA LEU A 19 -4.69 7.59 -9.39
C LEU A 19 -5.66 7.10 -8.30
N ALA A 20 -6.94 6.93 -8.65
CA ALA A 20 -7.93 6.40 -7.70
C ALA A 20 -7.60 4.96 -7.25
N GLN A 21 -6.98 4.15 -8.11
CA GLN A 21 -6.47 2.82 -7.72
C GLN A 21 -5.26 2.93 -6.78
N ALA A 22 -4.33 3.85 -7.03
CA ALA A 22 -3.19 4.10 -6.16
C ALA A 22 -3.65 4.55 -4.77
N ASP A 23 -4.61 5.46 -4.68
CA ASP A 23 -5.17 5.94 -3.40
C ASP A 23 -5.77 4.77 -2.59
N ARG A 24 -6.52 3.88 -3.24
CA ARG A 24 -7.08 2.68 -2.60
C ARG A 24 -6.01 1.71 -2.11
N LEU A 25 -4.93 1.55 -2.89
CA LEU A 25 -3.81 0.69 -2.49
C LEU A 25 -3.09 1.27 -1.28
N GLU A 26 -2.82 2.59 -1.27
CA GLU A 26 -2.24 3.27 -0.10
C GLU A 26 -3.12 3.12 1.14
N GLU A 27 -4.43 3.31 1.03
CA GLU A 27 -5.36 3.16 2.16
C GLU A 27 -5.33 1.73 2.73
N GLN A 28 -5.43 0.73 1.86
CA GLN A 28 -5.35 -0.68 2.27
C GLN A 28 -4.03 -0.98 2.98
N GLN A 29 -2.94 -0.41 2.47
CA GLN A 29 -1.61 -0.62 2.99
C GLN A 29 -1.44 0.00 4.38
N MET A 30 -1.91 1.24 4.55
CA MET A 30 -1.98 1.93 5.83
C MET A 30 -2.78 1.13 6.87
N ILE A 31 -3.94 0.57 6.48
CA ILE A 31 -4.77 -0.25 7.38
C ILE A 31 -4.01 -1.51 7.83
N LYS A 32 -3.32 -2.21 6.92
CA LYS A 32 -2.54 -3.41 7.27
C LYS A 32 -1.42 -3.08 8.25
N VAL A 33 -0.66 -2.02 7.99
CA VAL A 33 0.40 -1.54 8.88
C VAL A 33 -0.16 -1.18 10.26
N GLY A 34 -1.26 -0.42 10.31
CA GLY A 34 -1.91 -0.06 11.58
C GLY A 34 -2.36 -1.28 12.40
N ARG A 35 -2.92 -2.31 11.76
CA ARG A 35 -3.28 -3.56 12.43
C ARG A 35 -2.07 -4.29 13.00
N LEU A 36 -0.95 -4.30 12.28
CA LEU A 36 0.29 -4.92 12.74
C LEU A 36 0.85 -4.19 13.96
N VAL A 37 0.85 -2.85 13.94
CA VAL A 37 1.27 -2.02 15.08
C VAL A 37 0.42 -2.31 16.32
N MET A 38 -0.91 -2.32 16.18
CA MET A 38 -1.83 -2.60 17.29
C MET A 38 -1.59 -3.99 17.91
N LYS A 39 -1.38 -5.01 17.07
CA LYS A 39 -1.07 -6.38 17.52
C LYS A 39 0.17 -6.43 18.40
N HIS A 40 1.22 -5.70 18.04
CA HIS A 40 2.46 -5.64 18.83
C HIS A 40 2.30 -4.78 20.09
N TYR A 41 1.53 -3.70 20.02
CA TYR A 41 1.24 -2.85 21.18
C TYR A 41 0.46 -3.60 22.26
N GLU A 42 -0.57 -4.37 21.89
CA GLU A 42 -1.42 -5.12 22.83
C GLU A 42 -0.73 -6.36 23.42
N GLY A 43 0.18 -7.01 22.67
CA GLY A 43 0.72 -8.32 23.04
C GLY A 43 2.20 -8.37 23.46
N ALA A 44 3.03 -7.38 23.08
CA ALA A 44 4.49 -7.58 23.04
C ALA A 44 5.36 -6.38 23.50
N PHE A 45 4.83 -5.43 24.28
CA PHE A 45 5.64 -4.25 24.65
C PHE A 45 6.90 -4.61 25.46
N LYS A 46 6.85 -5.65 26.30
CA LYS A 46 8.06 -6.28 26.89
C LYS A 46 8.57 -7.38 25.95
N GLY A 47 9.64 -7.08 25.20
CA GLY A 47 10.23 -8.01 24.23
C GLY A 47 9.91 -7.68 22.77
N PHE A 48 9.52 -6.43 22.49
CA PHE A 48 9.31 -5.95 21.13
C PHE A 48 10.59 -6.07 20.31
N ASP A 49 10.58 -7.01 19.37
CA ASP A 49 11.69 -7.25 18.45
C ASP A 49 11.52 -6.33 17.23
N THR A 50 12.32 -5.27 17.19
CA THR A 50 12.31 -4.27 16.13
C THR A 50 12.70 -4.85 14.77
N GLU A 51 13.57 -5.86 14.73
CA GLU A 51 14.00 -6.49 13.48
C GLU A 51 12.91 -7.40 12.93
N LYS A 52 12.25 -8.17 13.79
CA LYS A 52 11.08 -8.95 13.39
C LYS A 52 9.95 -8.05 12.90
N PHE A 53 9.66 -6.97 13.63
CA PHE A 53 8.64 -6.01 13.23
C PHE A 53 8.95 -5.33 11.89
N ARG A 54 10.22 -4.94 11.65
CA ARG A 54 10.67 -4.42 10.36
C ARG A 54 10.36 -5.39 9.22
N LYS A 55 10.71 -6.67 9.38
CA LYS A 55 10.44 -7.70 8.37
C LYS A 55 8.95 -7.88 8.11
N GLU A 56 8.13 -7.92 9.16
CA GLU A 56 6.67 -8.02 9.02
C GLU A 56 6.08 -6.79 8.30
N ILE A 57 6.64 -5.59 8.51
CA ILE A 57 6.26 -4.38 7.76
C ILE A 57 6.68 -4.48 6.28
N GLU A 58 7.90 -4.94 5.99
CA GLU A 58 8.39 -5.15 4.63
C GLU A 58 7.53 -6.17 3.87
N GLU A 59 7.17 -7.30 4.49
CA GLU A 59 6.27 -8.30 3.92
C GLU A 59 4.87 -7.73 3.62
N VAL A 60 4.38 -6.85 4.49
CA VAL A 60 3.08 -6.21 4.30
C VAL A 60 3.12 -5.24 3.13
N LEU A 61 4.24 -4.51 2.93
CA LEU A 61 4.45 -3.49 1.90
C LEU A 61 4.88 -4.04 0.52
N SER A 62 5.23 -5.33 0.45
CA SER A 62 5.64 -6.04 -0.78
C SER A 62 4.44 -6.54 -1.58
#